data_AF-A0A938MFP2-F1
#
_entry.id   AF-A0A938MFP2-F1
#
_cell.length_a   1.000
_cell.length_b   1.000
_cell.length_c   1.000
_cell.angle_alpha   90.00
_cell.angle_beta   90.00
_cell.angle_gamma   90.00
#
_symmetry.space_group_name_H-M   'P 1'
#
loop_
_entity.id
_entity.type
_entity.pdbx_description
1 polymer ?
#
loop_
_entity_poly.entity_id
_entity_poly.type
_entity_poly.pdbx_seq_one_letter_code
_entity_poly.pdbx_strand_id
1 'polypeptide(L)'
;MQTEERVLTALRRGQPDRVPVFIYLNPYGDAWYAKEPSYADVLAACREYADVIHDWYFPSGFFFTAARLETTKMDLGGGLTEHVMHTPAGPISMVTKADWRGGGTIKRWVSTVEDAERALSIPYVPSRPDLKPFFETKARLADRCVAQATFADPICIAGWIDAESLAVWTVEERGLVRRMLDVALERLVDQLRYCLEAGVGPVYYFNGPEVALPPLMSPRDFDEFVV
;
A
#
# COMPACT_ATOMS: atom_id res chain seq x y z
N MET A 1 0.00 -15.52 27.49
CA MET A 1 0.92 -15.19 26.38
C MET A 1 0.87 -13.70 26.13
N GLN A 2 1.96 -13.09 25.67
CA GLN A 2 1.91 -11.68 25.22
C GLN A 2 1.28 -11.59 23.83
N THR A 3 0.89 -10.38 23.40
CA THR A 3 0.22 -10.17 22.11
C THR A 3 1.02 -10.73 20.94
N GLU A 4 2.32 -10.41 20.84
CA GLU A 4 3.18 -10.91 19.77
C GLU A 4 3.26 -12.45 19.77
N GLU A 5 3.51 -13.06 20.94
CA GLU A 5 3.58 -14.52 21.08
C GLU A 5 2.27 -15.20 20.67
N ARG A 6 1.12 -14.65 21.08
CA ARG A 6 -0.21 -15.17 20.75
C ARG A 6 -0.47 -15.13 19.25
N VAL A 7 -0.20 -13.99 18.61
CA VAL A 7 -0.40 -13.79 17.16
C VAL A 7 0.53 -14.71 16.37
N LEU A 8 1.82 -14.76 16.71
CA LEU A 8 2.78 -15.61 16.01
C LEU A 8 2.47 -17.11 16.19
N THR A 9 1.97 -17.51 17.36
CA THR A 9 1.52 -18.89 17.58
C THR A 9 0.38 -19.26 16.65
N ALA A 10 -0.62 -18.39 16.51
CA ALA A 10 -1.74 -18.59 15.60
C ALA A 10 -1.29 -18.66 14.13
N LEU A 11 -0.46 -17.70 13.68
CA LEU A 11 0.05 -17.65 12.30
C LEU A 11 0.90 -18.87 11.94
N ARG A 12 1.61 -19.46 12.92
CA ARG A 12 2.38 -20.70 12.75
C ARG A 12 1.53 -21.97 12.85
N ARG A 13 0.21 -21.84 12.91
CA ARG A 13 -0.76 -22.94 13.07
C ARG A 13 -0.62 -23.70 14.39
N GLY A 14 -0.12 -23.04 15.43
CA GLY A 14 -0.12 -23.53 16.80
C GLY A 14 -1.42 -23.21 17.54
N GLN A 15 -1.49 -23.59 18.82
CA GLN A 15 -2.62 -23.29 19.70
C GLN A 15 -2.25 -22.18 20.70
N PRO A 16 -2.69 -20.93 20.49
CA PRO A 16 -2.50 -19.86 21.46
C PRO A 16 -3.36 -20.06 22.72
N ASP A 17 -3.09 -19.27 23.76
CA ASP A 17 -3.88 -19.23 25.00
C ASP A 17 -5.34 -18.79 24.80
N ARG A 18 -5.61 -17.97 23.77
CA ARG A 18 -6.94 -17.63 23.24
C ARG A 18 -6.87 -17.25 21.77
N VAL A 19 -8.02 -17.16 21.11
CA VAL A 19 -8.11 -16.62 19.74
C VAL A 19 -7.63 -15.16 19.73
N PRO A 20 -6.67 -14.79 18.84
CA PRO A 20 -6.28 -13.39 18.65
C PRO A 20 -7.44 -12.56 18.11
N VAL A 21 -7.60 -11.32 18.61
CA VAL A 21 -8.69 -10.43 18.20
C VAL A 21 -8.13 -9.13 17.64
N PHE A 22 -8.41 -8.86 16.35
CA PHE A 22 -7.99 -7.64 15.68
C PHE A 22 -9.19 -6.71 15.42
N ILE A 23 -9.12 -5.48 15.92
CA ILE A 23 -10.18 -4.47 15.76
C ILE A 23 -9.75 -3.35 14.78
N TYR A 24 -8.55 -3.45 14.19
CA TYR A 24 -7.95 -2.42 13.32
C TYR A 24 -7.87 -1.02 13.95
N LEU A 25 -7.89 -0.95 15.28
CA LEU A 25 -7.64 0.25 16.06
C LEU A 25 -6.38 0.07 16.89
N ASN A 26 -5.48 1.05 16.83
CA ASN A 26 -4.31 1.11 17.69
C ASN A 26 -4.52 2.16 18.79
N PRO A 27 -4.80 1.76 20.05
CA PRO A 27 -5.02 2.69 21.16
C PRO A 27 -3.73 3.32 21.70
N TYR A 28 -2.57 2.99 21.14
CA TYR A 28 -1.24 3.50 21.55
C TYR A 28 -0.57 4.38 20.49
N GLY A 29 -1.28 4.66 19.39
CA GLY A 29 -0.86 5.53 18.30
C GLY A 29 -1.53 6.90 18.35
N ASP A 30 -1.03 7.84 17.54
CA ASP A 30 -1.58 9.19 17.39
C ASP A 30 -2.48 9.31 16.14
N ALA A 31 -3.56 8.52 16.11
CA ALA A 31 -4.53 8.56 15.02
C ALA A 31 -5.69 9.53 15.31
N TRP A 32 -6.45 9.89 14.27
CA TRP A 32 -7.60 10.81 14.41
C TRP A 32 -8.63 10.33 15.44
N TYR A 33 -8.90 9.01 15.48
CA TYR A 33 -9.86 8.43 16.42
C TYR A 33 -9.38 8.49 17.87
N ALA A 34 -8.06 8.60 18.12
CA ALA A 34 -7.52 8.76 19.47
C ALA A 34 -7.81 10.16 20.05
N LYS A 35 -8.17 11.10 19.17
CA LYS A 35 -8.48 12.49 19.50
C LYS A 35 -9.99 12.72 19.69
N GLU A 36 -10.82 11.75 19.29
CA GLU A 36 -12.28 11.85 19.41
C GLU A 36 -12.84 11.20 20.68
N PRO A 37 -13.53 11.97 21.56
CA PRO A 37 -14.09 11.45 22.79
C PRO A 37 -15.07 10.30 22.58
N SER A 38 -15.80 10.27 21.45
CA SER A 38 -16.74 9.19 21.12
C SER A 38 -16.06 7.83 20.94
N TYR A 39 -14.74 7.79 20.73
CA TYR A 39 -13.95 6.56 20.64
C TYR A 39 -13.39 6.10 22.00
N ALA A 40 -13.58 6.84 23.09
CA ALA A 40 -12.96 6.53 24.38
C ALA A 40 -13.26 5.10 24.86
N ASP A 41 -14.53 4.68 24.80
CA ASP A 41 -14.97 3.37 25.26
C ASP A 41 -14.45 2.24 24.38
N VAL A 42 -14.47 2.41 23.05
CA VAL A 42 -13.93 1.39 22.14
C VAL A 42 -12.40 1.27 22.28
N LEU A 43 -11.69 2.37 22.53
CA LEU A 43 -10.24 2.33 22.77
C LEU A 43 -9.92 1.70 24.13
N ALA A 44 -10.78 1.86 25.14
CA ALA A 44 -10.67 1.14 26.40
C ALA A 44 -10.85 -0.36 26.19
N ALA A 45 -11.90 -0.77 25.46
CA ALA A 45 -12.12 -2.16 25.09
C ALA A 45 -10.96 -2.73 24.25
N CYS A 46 -10.39 -1.95 23.33
CA CYS A 46 -9.22 -2.38 22.55
C CYS A 46 -8.02 -2.67 23.44
N ARG A 47 -7.76 -1.84 24.46
CA ARG A 47 -6.65 -2.07 25.40
C ARG A 47 -6.83 -3.33 26.24
N GLU A 48 -8.07 -3.72 26.52
CA GLU A 48 -8.38 -4.88 27.37
C GLU A 48 -8.46 -6.19 26.57
N TYR A 49 -9.08 -6.16 25.39
CA TYR A 49 -9.48 -7.35 24.65
C TYR A 49 -8.74 -7.58 23.33
N ALA A 50 -8.19 -6.53 22.71
CA ALA A 50 -7.61 -6.64 21.38
C ALA A 50 -6.12 -6.98 21.41
N ASP A 51 -5.70 -7.73 20.40
CA ASP A 51 -4.31 -8.00 20.07
C ASP A 51 -3.84 -6.93 19.08
N VAL A 52 -3.35 -5.80 19.58
CA VAL A 52 -3.05 -4.63 18.74
C VAL A 52 -1.96 -4.95 17.72
N ILE A 53 -2.16 -4.56 16.46
CA ILE A 53 -1.13 -4.56 15.42
C ILE A 53 -0.57 -3.15 15.31
N HIS A 54 0.74 -3.00 15.51
CA HIS A 54 1.44 -1.80 15.09
C HIS A 54 1.86 -1.97 13.63
N ASP A 55 1.04 -1.42 12.74
CA ASP A 55 1.25 -1.50 11.31
C ASP A 55 2.11 -0.33 10.81
N TRP A 56 3.24 -0.67 10.19
CA TRP A 56 4.13 0.28 9.54
C TRP A 56 4.12 0.04 8.03
N TYR A 57 3.65 1.03 7.28
CA TYR A 57 3.65 0.98 5.82
C TYR A 57 5.02 1.34 5.28
N PHE A 58 5.57 0.48 4.43
CA PHE A 58 6.82 0.79 3.74
C PHE A 58 6.61 1.98 2.80
N PRO A 59 7.36 3.10 2.97
CA PRO A 59 7.20 4.26 2.13
C PRO A 59 7.80 3.99 0.74
N SER A 60 6.92 3.85 -0.24
CA SER A 60 7.26 3.62 -1.64
C SER A 60 6.77 4.79 -2.50
N GLY A 61 7.60 5.24 -3.44
CA GLY A 61 7.21 6.27 -4.39
C GLY A 61 6.31 5.73 -5.51
N PHE A 62 5.97 6.59 -6.46
CA PHE A 62 5.28 6.18 -7.69
C PHE A 62 6.09 5.09 -8.41
N PHE A 63 5.42 4.04 -8.87
CA PHE A 63 6.07 2.89 -9.50
C PHE A 63 7.18 2.23 -8.65
N PHE A 64 7.01 2.28 -7.32
CA PHE A 64 7.88 1.62 -6.33
C PHE A 64 9.37 2.00 -6.42
N THR A 65 9.66 3.23 -6.83
CA THR A 65 11.02 3.78 -6.93
C THR A 65 11.17 5.02 -6.05
N ALA A 66 12.36 5.24 -5.52
CA ALA A 66 12.74 6.47 -4.84
C ALA A 66 13.28 7.54 -5.81
N ALA A 67 13.17 7.31 -7.12
CA ALA A 67 13.57 8.28 -8.13
C ALA A 67 12.82 9.59 -7.93
N ARG A 68 13.57 10.71 -7.92
CA ARG A 68 12.98 12.04 -7.84
C ARG A 68 12.46 12.43 -9.21
N LEU A 69 11.16 12.68 -9.27
CA LEU A 69 10.48 13.14 -10.47
C LEU A 69 10.04 14.58 -10.26
N GLU A 70 10.26 15.41 -11.28
CA GLU A 70 9.69 16.75 -11.28
C GLU A 70 8.18 16.65 -11.45
N THR A 71 7.46 17.37 -10.60
CA THR A 71 6.00 17.42 -10.65
C THR A 71 5.51 18.86 -10.70
N THR A 72 4.58 19.15 -11.60
CA THR A 72 3.90 20.43 -11.67
C THR A 72 2.41 20.26 -11.37
N LYS A 73 1.78 21.33 -10.87
CA LYS A 73 0.36 21.34 -10.50
C LYS A 73 -0.31 22.55 -11.13
N MET A 74 -1.45 22.32 -11.79
CA MET A 74 -2.22 23.36 -12.46
C MET A 74 -3.67 23.33 -11.97
N ASP A 75 -4.19 24.49 -11.56
CA ASP A 75 -5.61 24.66 -11.24
C ASP A 75 -6.38 24.82 -12.55
N LEU A 76 -7.33 23.93 -12.80
CA LEU A 76 -8.18 23.95 -13.99
C LEU A 76 -9.52 24.66 -13.75
N GLY A 77 -9.76 25.16 -12.54
CA GLY A 77 -11.01 25.76 -12.13
C GLY A 77 -12.08 24.74 -11.74
N GLY A 78 -13.13 25.19 -11.05
CA GLY A 78 -14.24 24.32 -10.65
C GLY A 78 -13.86 23.20 -9.67
N GLY A 79 -12.78 23.38 -8.90
CA GLY A 79 -12.23 22.38 -7.98
C GLY A 79 -11.39 21.30 -8.67
N LEU A 80 -11.16 21.40 -9.98
CA LEU A 80 -10.29 20.50 -10.71
C LEU A 80 -8.82 20.93 -10.59
N THR A 81 -7.95 19.96 -10.42
CA THR A 81 -6.51 20.16 -10.44
C THR A 81 -5.86 19.08 -11.28
N GLU A 82 -5.04 19.50 -12.24
CA GLU A 82 -4.12 18.60 -12.94
C GLU A 82 -2.77 18.56 -12.23
N HIS A 83 -2.26 17.35 -12.05
CA HIS A 83 -0.91 17.06 -11.59
C HIS A 83 -0.17 16.44 -12.76
N VAL A 84 1.01 16.95 -13.09
CA VAL A 84 1.84 16.44 -14.18
C VAL A 84 3.15 15.95 -13.59
N MET A 85 3.55 14.75 -13.96
CA MET A 85 4.81 14.12 -13.58
C MET A 85 5.69 13.99 -14.82
N HIS A 86 6.89 14.56 -14.77
CA HIS A 86 7.81 14.55 -15.90
C HIS A 86 8.68 13.28 -15.85
N THR A 87 8.35 12.30 -16.70
CA THR A 87 9.14 11.06 -16.86
C THR A 87 10.18 11.21 -17.99
N PRO A 88 11.22 10.36 -18.04
CA PRO A 88 12.23 10.42 -19.10
C PRO A 88 11.68 10.31 -20.52
N ALA A 89 10.64 9.50 -20.74
CA ALA A 89 10.01 9.32 -22.06
C ALA A 89 8.85 10.29 -22.33
N GLY A 90 8.63 11.28 -21.45
CA GLY A 90 7.60 12.31 -21.59
C GLY A 90 6.70 12.44 -20.36
N PRO A 91 5.91 13.51 -20.26
CA PRO A 91 5.05 13.73 -19.10
C PRO A 91 3.85 12.77 -19.07
N ILE A 92 3.41 12.42 -17.86
CA ILE A 92 2.12 11.77 -17.58
C ILE A 92 1.31 12.67 -16.63
N SER A 93 -0.01 12.59 -16.66
CA SER A 93 -0.86 13.48 -15.84
C SER A 93 -2.02 12.78 -15.16
N MET A 94 -2.37 13.27 -13.97
CA MET A 94 -3.52 12.86 -13.18
C MET A 94 -4.40 14.09 -12.93
N VAL A 95 -5.71 13.93 -13.03
CA VAL A 95 -6.68 14.99 -12.72
C VAL A 95 -7.49 14.59 -11.50
N THR A 96 -7.49 15.45 -10.49
CA THR A 96 -8.29 15.29 -9.27
C THR A 96 -9.34 16.38 -9.18
N LYS A 97 -10.50 16.07 -8.60
CA LYS A 97 -11.54 17.04 -8.29
C LYS A 97 -11.78 17.09 -6.80
N ALA A 98 -11.61 18.24 -6.17
CA ALA A 98 -12.05 18.45 -4.80
C ALA A 98 -13.57 18.65 -4.75
N ASP A 99 -14.22 18.04 -3.76
CA ASP A 99 -15.61 18.31 -3.42
C ASP A 99 -15.82 18.28 -1.90
N TRP A 100 -17.04 18.56 -1.45
CA TRP A 100 -17.39 18.60 -0.02
C TRP A 100 -17.30 17.24 0.69
N ARG A 101 -17.15 16.14 -0.06
CA ARG A 101 -16.98 14.77 0.47
C ARG A 101 -15.52 14.32 0.48
N GLY A 102 -14.58 15.19 0.13
CA GLY A 102 -13.15 14.88 0.07
C GLY A 102 -12.59 14.71 -1.34
N GLY A 103 -13.42 14.80 -2.38
CA GLY A 103 -13.00 14.75 -3.77
C GLY A 103 -12.68 13.36 -4.30
N GLY A 104 -12.18 13.31 -5.53
CA GLY A 104 -11.85 12.05 -6.23
C GLY A 104 -10.89 12.24 -7.40
N THR A 105 -10.41 11.12 -7.95
CA THR A 105 -9.57 11.11 -9.16
C THR A 105 -10.47 10.96 -10.37
N ILE A 106 -10.37 11.92 -11.31
CA ILE A 106 -11.12 11.94 -12.57
C ILE A 106 -10.36 11.22 -13.68
N LYS A 107 -9.04 11.38 -13.69
CA LYS A 107 -8.10 10.71 -14.60
C LYS A 107 -6.89 10.31 -13.78
N ARG A 108 -6.46 9.05 -13.83
CA ARG A 108 -5.23 8.57 -13.17
C ARG A 108 -4.00 8.85 -14.02
N TRP A 109 -2.83 8.54 -13.46
CA TRP A 109 -1.53 8.78 -14.09
C TRP A 109 -1.34 8.05 -15.42
N VAL A 110 -1.95 6.88 -15.56
CA VAL A 110 -1.80 6.01 -16.73
C VAL A 110 -3.19 5.76 -17.33
N SER A 111 -3.46 6.40 -18.47
CA SER A 111 -4.72 6.22 -19.20
C SER A 111 -4.53 5.50 -20.53
N THR A 112 -3.32 5.58 -21.11
CA THR A 112 -2.99 4.99 -22.41
C THR A 112 -1.74 4.10 -22.34
N VAL A 113 -1.55 3.27 -23.36
CA VAL A 113 -0.36 2.42 -23.50
C VAL A 113 0.92 3.27 -23.49
N GLU A 114 0.90 4.43 -24.12
CA GLU A 114 2.03 5.36 -24.12
C GLU A 114 2.33 5.91 -22.72
N ASP A 115 1.30 6.18 -21.90
CA ASP A 115 1.51 6.58 -20.51
C ASP A 115 2.13 5.45 -19.68
N ALA A 116 1.74 4.19 -19.94
CA ALA A 116 2.34 3.03 -19.29
C ALA A 116 3.82 2.87 -19.68
N GLU A 117 4.17 3.03 -20.95
CA GLU A 117 5.56 3.03 -21.42
C GLU A 117 6.38 4.20 -20.84
N ARG A 118 5.75 5.38 -20.67
CA ARG A 118 6.37 6.51 -19.96
C ARG A 118 6.63 6.19 -18.49
N ALA A 119 5.68 5.56 -17.80
CA ALA A 119 5.88 5.11 -16.42
C ALA A 119 6.99 4.05 -16.32
N LEU A 120 7.06 3.10 -17.25
CA LEU A 120 8.12 2.09 -17.33
C LEU A 120 9.50 2.70 -17.60
N SER A 121 9.57 3.86 -18.27
CA SER A 121 10.82 4.59 -18.52
C SER A 121 11.47 5.18 -17.25
N ILE A 122 10.72 5.24 -16.13
CA ILE A 122 11.22 5.82 -14.89
C ILE A 122 12.35 4.94 -14.32
N PRO A 123 13.56 5.49 -14.10
CA PRO A 123 14.68 4.72 -13.59
C PRO A 123 14.37 4.18 -12.19
N TYR A 124 14.88 2.98 -11.93
CA TYR A 124 14.78 2.42 -10.60
C TYR A 124 15.86 2.99 -9.68
N VAL A 125 15.43 3.59 -8.58
CA VAL A 125 16.27 3.96 -7.45
C VAL A 125 15.71 3.22 -6.23
N PRO A 126 16.51 2.36 -5.57
CA PRO A 126 16.03 1.61 -4.41
C PRO A 126 15.55 2.53 -3.27
N SER A 127 14.40 2.21 -2.69
CA SER A 127 13.88 2.93 -1.50
C SER A 127 14.57 2.40 -0.25
N ARG A 128 15.18 3.32 0.52
CA ARG A 128 15.93 3.03 1.76
C ARG A 128 15.53 4.02 2.85
N PRO A 129 14.28 3.95 3.36
CA PRO A 129 13.83 4.84 4.43
C PRO A 129 14.57 4.57 5.74
N ASP A 130 14.61 5.55 6.63
CA ASP A 130 15.09 5.33 8.00
C ASP A 130 14.14 4.36 8.74
N LEU A 131 14.68 3.22 9.18
CA LEU A 131 13.96 2.18 9.90
C LEU A 131 13.94 2.40 11.42
N LYS A 132 14.68 3.39 11.93
CA LYS A 132 14.73 3.70 13.36
C LYS A 132 13.34 3.93 13.98
N PRO A 133 12.40 4.68 13.36
CA PRO A 133 11.06 4.87 13.94
C PRO A 133 10.28 3.56 14.13
N PHE A 134 10.47 2.59 13.25
CA PHE A 134 9.86 1.26 13.36
C PHE A 134 10.38 0.54 14.61
N PHE A 135 11.70 0.45 14.78
CA PHE A 135 12.31 -0.24 15.92
C PHE A 135 12.03 0.47 17.25
N GLU A 136 12.07 1.80 17.27
CA GLU A 136 11.71 2.58 18.46
C GLU A 136 10.26 2.35 18.86
N THR A 137 9.34 2.31 17.89
CA THR A 137 7.93 2.06 18.18
C THR A 137 7.69 0.62 18.63
N LYS A 138 8.31 -0.36 17.98
CA LYS A 138 8.29 -1.77 18.41
C LYS A 138 8.78 -1.91 19.85
N ALA A 139 9.91 -1.29 20.20
CA ALA A 139 10.45 -1.31 21.56
C ALA A 139 9.54 -0.61 22.57
N ARG A 140 8.96 0.55 22.21
CA ARG A 140 8.05 1.32 23.06
C ARG A 140 6.75 0.56 23.37
N LEU A 141 6.22 -0.17 22.39
CA LEU A 141 4.96 -0.89 22.53
C LEU A 141 5.15 -2.29 23.12
N ALA A 142 6.34 -2.90 22.95
CA ALA A 142 6.74 -4.16 23.56
C ALA A 142 5.61 -5.21 23.52
N ASP A 143 5.17 -5.68 24.69
CA ASP A 143 4.18 -6.74 24.84
C ASP A 143 2.74 -6.35 24.45
N ARG A 144 2.49 -5.06 24.18
CA ARG A 144 1.14 -4.52 23.93
C ARG A 144 0.69 -4.67 22.48
N CYS A 145 1.63 -4.91 21.56
CA CYS A 145 1.31 -5.08 20.15
C CYS A 145 2.20 -6.14 19.50
N VAL A 146 1.78 -6.61 18.33
CA VAL A 146 2.66 -7.24 17.35
C VAL A 146 3.07 -6.20 16.31
N ALA A 147 4.35 -6.14 15.98
CA ALA A 147 4.83 -5.28 14.90
C ALA A 147 4.60 -5.92 13.53
N GLN A 148 4.07 -5.14 12.60
CA GLN A 148 3.82 -5.55 11.22
C GLN A 148 4.46 -4.54 10.26
N ALA A 149 5.02 -5.05 9.17
CA ALA A 149 5.41 -4.25 8.02
C ALA A 149 4.48 -4.54 6.84
N THR A 150 3.81 -3.50 6.35
CA THR A 150 2.92 -3.59 5.20
C THR A 150 3.61 -3.12 3.92
N PHE A 151 3.52 -3.95 2.89
CA PHE A 151 3.99 -3.68 1.54
C PHE A 151 2.82 -3.68 0.57
N ALA A 152 2.98 -2.99 -0.56
CA ALA A 152 2.08 -3.16 -1.68
C ALA A 152 2.35 -4.51 -2.37
N ASP A 153 1.29 -5.10 -2.90
CA ASP A 153 1.37 -6.14 -3.91
C ASP A 153 1.67 -5.53 -5.29
N PRO A 154 2.37 -6.21 -6.21
CA PRO A 154 2.58 -5.71 -7.58
C PRO A 154 1.30 -5.21 -8.25
N ILE A 155 0.15 -5.83 -8.01
CA ILE A 155 -1.13 -5.43 -8.61
C ILE A 155 -1.60 -4.03 -8.19
N CYS A 156 -1.02 -3.43 -7.14
CA CYS A 156 -1.29 -2.04 -6.77
C CYS A 156 -0.96 -1.03 -7.88
N ILE A 157 -0.27 -1.42 -8.96
CA ILE A 157 -0.18 -0.59 -10.18
C ILE A 157 -1.57 -0.19 -10.72
N ALA A 158 -2.61 -0.98 -10.44
CA ALA A 158 -4.00 -0.68 -10.76
C ALA A 158 -4.50 0.64 -10.15
N GLY A 159 -3.90 1.08 -9.03
CA GLY A 159 -4.19 2.39 -8.43
C GLY A 159 -3.73 3.57 -9.28
N TRP A 160 -2.83 3.35 -10.23
CA TRP A 160 -2.28 4.37 -11.13
C TRP A 160 -2.87 4.32 -12.53
N ILE A 161 -3.60 3.25 -12.88
CA ILE A 161 -4.19 3.03 -14.19
C ILE A 161 -5.69 3.32 -14.11
N ASP A 162 -6.24 4.03 -15.10
CA ASP A 162 -7.69 4.19 -15.20
C ASP A 162 -8.39 2.82 -15.25
N ALA A 163 -9.47 2.66 -14.48
CA ALA A 163 -10.11 1.36 -14.31
C ALA A 163 -10.61 0.77 -15.64
N GLU A 164 -11.12 1.61 -16.53
CA GLU A 164 -11.57 1.21 -17.87
C GLU A 164 -10.38 0.75 -18.73
N SER A 165 -9.26 1.49 -18.72
CA SER A 165 -8.04 1.10 -19.44
C SER A 165 -7.51 -0.23 -18.92
N LEU A 166 -7.45 -0.42 -17.60
CA LEU A 166 -7.00 -1.68 -17.01
C LEU A 166 -7.93 -2.84 -17.41
N ALA A 167 -9.26 -2.65 -17.38
CA ALA A 167 -10.21 -3.67 -17.78
C ALA A 167 -10.07 -4.10 -19.25
N VAL A 168 -9.73 -3.16 -20.14
CA VAL A 168 -9.45 -3.47 -21.55
C VAL A 168 -8.10 -4.18 -21.69
N TRP A 169 -7.07 -3.70 -20.99
CA TRP A 169 -5.70 -4.22 -21.11
C TRP A 169 -5.53 -5.62 -20.54
N THR A 170 -6.33 -6.01 -19.54
CA THR A 170 -6.36 -7.41 -19.10
C THR A 170 -6.86 -8.35 -20.19
N VAL A 171 -7.48 -7.86 -21.27
CA VAL A 171 -7.87 -8.68 -22.43
C VAL A 171 -6.93 -8.44 -23.61
N GLU A 172 -6.73 -7.18 -23.98
CA GLU A 172 -6.07 -6.80 -25.25
C GLU A 172 -4.56 -6.60 -25.11
N GLU A 173 -4.09 -6.13 -23.94
CA GLU A 173 -2.71 -5.70 -23.71
C GLU A 173 -2.04 -6.47 -22.56
N ARG A 174 -2.37 -7.76 -22.41
CA ARG A 174 -1.89 -8.60 -21.29
C ARG A 174 -0.36 -8.61 -21.15
N GLY A 175 0.34 -8.57 -22.27
CA GLY A 175 1.80 -8.50 -22.29
C GLY A 175 2.35 -7.24 -21.63
N LEU A 176 1.68 -6.10 -21.79
CA LEU A 176 2.03 -4.85 -21.11
C LEU A 176 1.75 -4.94 -19.61
N VAL A 177 0.56 -5.43 -19.22
CA VAL A 177 0.20 -5.61 -17.81
C VAL A 177 1.23 -6.48 -17.09
N ARG A 178 1.61 -7.62 -17.67
CA ARG A 178 2.67 -8.49 -17.12
C ARG A 178 4.00 -7.76 -16.97
N ARG A 179 4.46 -7.02 -17.98
CA ARG A 179 5.71 -6.24 -17.88
C ARG A 179 5.65 -5.22 -16.73
N MET A 180 4.52 -4.55 -16.55
CA MET A 180 4.38 -3.59 -15.45
C MET A 180 4.40 -4.29 -14.09
N LEU A 181 3.74 -5.45 -13.96
CA LEU A 181 3.75 -6.26 -12.75
C LEU A 181 5.14 -6.83 -12.45
N ASP A 182 5.87 -7.33 -13.46
CA ASP A 182 7.23 -7.85 -13.32
C ASP A 182 8.17 -6.77 -12.78
N VAL A 183 8.13 -5.57 -13.37
CA VAL A 183 8.93 -4.43 -12.90
C VAL A 183 8.52 -4.01 -11.49
N ALA A 184 7.22 -4.00 -11.17
CA ALA A 184 6.75 -3.70 -9.82
C ALA A 184 7.25 -4.75 -8.80
N LEU A 185 7.15 -6.03 -9.14
CA LEU A 185 7.59 -7.14 -8.31
C LEU A 185 9.09 -7.06 -8.02
N GLU A 186 9.94 -6.85 -9.04
CA GLU A 186 11.38 -6.71 -8.86
C GLU A 186 11.73 -5.62 -7.84
N ARG A 187 11.05 -4.46 -7.93
CA ARG A 187 11.28 -3.31 -7.05
C ARG A 187 10.77 -3.56 -5.63
N LEU A 188 9.62 -4.22 -5.49
CA LEU A 188 9.03 -4.57 -4.20
C LEU A 188 9.83 -5.67 -3.48
N VAL A 189 10.38 -6.65 -4.21
CA VAL A 189 11.26 -7.68 -3.65
C VAL A 189 12.53 -7.07 -3.08
N ASP A 190 13.12 -6.06 -3.73
CA ASP A 190 14.27 -5.33 -3.18
C ASP A 190 13.90 -4.58 -1.88
N GLN A 191 12.74 -3.93 -1.83
CA GLN A 191 12.25 -3.24 -0.62
C GLN A 191 12.03 -4.23 0.54
N LEU A 192 11.40 -5.37 0.25
CA LEU A 192 11.19 -6.43 1.22
C LEU A 192 12.52 -7.00 1.73
N ARG A 193 13.48 -7.22 0.83
CA ARG A 193 14.83 -7.70 1.19
C ARG A 193 15.53 -6.72 2.12
N TYR A 194 15.49 -5.42 1.83
CA TYR A 194 16.05 -4.39 2.70
C TYR A 194 15.48 -4.47 4.13
N CYS A 195 14.16 -4.65 4.27
CA CYS A 195 13.52 -4.80 5.57
C CYS A 195 13.88 -6.12 6.27
N LEU A 196 13.90 -7.23 5.55
CA LEU A 196 14.27 -8.55 6.10
C LEU A 196 15.71 -8.56 6.61
N GLU A 197 16.66 -8.02 5.83
CA GLU A 197 18.07 -7.91 6.20
C GLU A 197 18.28 -7.02 7.43
N ALA A 198 17.45 -5.99 7.60
CA ALA A 198 17.47 -5.11 8.76
C ALA A 198 16.75 -5.70 10.00
N GLY A 199 16.03 -6.83 9.87
CA GLY A 199 15.30 -7.45 10.98
C GLY A 199 13.93 -6.79 11.29
N VAL A 200 13.32 -6.13 10.31
CA VAL A 200 11.94 -5.63 10.40
C VAL A 200 10.96 -6.82 10.55
N GLY A 201 9.78 -6.58 11.12
CA GLY A 201 8.77 -7.62 11.39
C GLY A 201 8.45 -7.76 12.89
N PRO A 202 7.80 -8.86 13.31
CA PRO A 202 7.85 -10.20 12.72
C PRO A 202 6.74 -10.56 11.72
N VAL A 203 5.73 -9.70 11.56
CA VAL A 203 4.60 -9.96 10.63
C VAL A 203 4.76 -9.11 9.36
N TYR A 204 4.42 -9.69 8.22
CA TYR A 204 4.40 -9.02 6.92
C TYR A 204 2.99 -9.11 6.33
N TYR A 205 2.50 -7.99 5.84
CA TYR A 205 1.20 -7.90 5.18
C TYR A 205 1.38 -7.32 3.78
N PHE A 206 0.71 -7.91 2.80
CA PHE A 206 0.70 -7.44 1.42
C PHE A 206 -0.70 -6.94 1.10
N ASN A 207 -0.80 -5.68 0.73
CA ASN A 207 -2.06 -5.02 0.40
C ASN A 207 -2.21 -4.86 -1.11
N GLY A 208 -3.42 -4.99 -1.66
CA GLY A 208 -3.67 -4.81 -3.09
C GLY A 208 -4.35 -5.95 -3.83
N PRO A 209 -4.17 -7.25 -3.50
CA PRO A 209 -4.80 -8.35 -4.23
C PRO A 209 -6.30 -8.21 -4.45
N GLU A 210 -7.01 -7.51 -3.56
CA GLU A 210 -8.43 -7.24 -3.66
C GLU A 210 -8.85 -6.44 -4.91
N VAL A 211 -7.93 -5.77 -5.59
CA VAL A 211 -8.22 -5.00 -6.81
C VAL A 211 -8.35 -5.88 -8.06
N ALA A 212 -7.84 -7.12 -8.02
CA ALA A 212 -7.92 -8.09 -9.11
C ALA A 212 -9.06 -9.09 -8.90
N LEU A 213 -10.25 -8.60 -8.54
CA LEU A 213 -11.43 -9.42 -8.27
C LEU A 213 -12.59 -9.10 -9.23
N PRO A 214 -13.57 -10.01 -9.36
CA PRO A 214 -14.79 -9.72 -10.08
C PRO A 214 -15.53 -8.49 -9.52
N PRO A 215 -16.18 -7.66 -10.36
CA PRO A 215 -16.39 -7.86 -11.80
C PRO A 215 -15.26 -7.34 -12.70
N LEU A 216 -14.22 -6.70 -12.15
CA LEU A 216 -13.17 -6.07 -12.95
C LEU A 216 -12.23 -7.10 -13.60
N MET A 217 -11.94 -8.19 -12.88
CA MET A 217 -11.05 -9.25 -13.33
C MET A 217 -11.65 -10.63 -13.02
N SER A 218 -11.34 -11.63 -13.85
CA SER A 218 -11.80 -13.00 -13.62
C SER A 218 -10.90 -13.73 -12.61
N PRO A 219 -11.33 -14.87 -12.02
CA PRO A 219 -10.46 -15.70 -11.20
C PRO A 219 -9.17 -16.12 -11.93
N ARG A 220 -9.24 -16.34 -13.25
CA ARG A 220 -8.06 -16.64 -14.07
C ARG A 220 -7.08 -15.47 -14.14
N ASP A 221 -7.59 -14.24 -14.15
CA ASP A 221 -6.74 -13.05 -14.14
C ASP A 221 -6.09 -12.86 -12.76
N PHE A 222 -6.79 -13.19 -11.67
CA PHE A 222 -6.20 -13.23 -10.34
C PHE A 222 -5.05 -14.25 -10.26
N ASP A 223 -5.28 -15.47 -10.74
CA ASP A 223 -4.25 -16.53 -10.79
C ASP A 223 -3.04 -16.14 -11.65
N GLU A 224 -3.19 -15.21 -12.60
CA GLU A 224 -2.09 -14.79 -13.47
C GLU A 224 -1.36 -13.53 -12.99
N PHE A 225 -2.10 -12.57 -12.43
CA PHE A 225 -1.57 -11.25 -12.08
C PHE A 225 -1.23 -11.09 -10.60
N VAL A 226 -1.60 -12.06 -9.75
CA VAL A 226 -1.41 -11.99 -8.30
C VAL A 226 -0.70 -13.23 -7.72
N VAL A 227 -1.09 -14.44 -8.14
CA VAL A 227 -0.58 -15.73 -7.58
C VAL A 227 0.74 -16.15 -8.21
#